data_AF-A0A4D7AT53-F1
#
_entry.id   AF-A0A4D7AT53-F1
#
_cell.length_a   1.000
_cell.length_b   1.000
_cell.length_c   1.000
_cell.angle_alpha   90.00
_cell.angle_beta   90.00
_cell.angle_gamma   90.00
#
_symmetry.space_group_name_H-M   'P 1'
#
loop_
_entity.id
_entity.type
_entity.pdbx_description
1 polymer ?
#
loop_
_entity_poly.entity_id
_entity_poly.type
_entity_poly.pdbx_seq_one_letter_code
_entity_poly.pdbx_strand_id
1 'polypeptide(L)' 'MNITFEERQLMSLYNTGTRTGLIAALEEMRGYLAADETELRELTDSAIAKLRRMSDAEYDALDLFPDFEKEDMDAE' A
#
# COMPACT_ATOMS: atom_id res chain seq x y z
N MET A 1 10.88 8.17 7.40
CA MET A 1 9.52 8.63 7.00
C MET A 1 8.56 7.59 7.54
N ASN A 2 7.53 7.95 8.31
CA ASN A 2 6.64 6.95 8.92
C ASN A 2 5.36 6.79 8.09
N ILE A 3 5.07 5.54 7.71
CA ILE A 3 3.78 5.13 7.14
C ILE A 3 2.79 4.99 8.29
N THR A 4 1.60 5.59 8.16
CA THR A 4 0.52 5.44 9.15
C THR A 4 -0.15 4.08 9.01
N PHE A 5 -0.96 3.70 10.01
CA PHE A 5 -1.74 2.46 9.92
C PHE A 5 -2.70 2.46 8.72
N GLU A 6 -3.41 3.56 8.49
CA GLU A 6 -4.37 3.70 7.38
C GLU A 6 -3.67 3.63 6.02
N GLU A 7 -2.50 4.27 5.88
CA GLU A 7 -1.70 4.18 4.67
C GLU A 7 -1.23 2.75 4.44
N ARG A 8 -0.78 2.05 5.48
CA ARG A 8 -0.34 0.66 5.36
C ARG A 8 -1.50 -0.26 4.95
N GLN A 9 -2.68 -0.08 5.54
CA GLN A 9 -3.88 -0.82 5.17
C GLN A 9 -4.25 -0.57 3.70
N LEU A 10 -4.26 0.70 3.27
CA LEU A 10 -4.52 1.06 1.88
C LEU A 10 -3.47 0.44 0.94
N MET A 11 -2.19 0.55 1.28
CA MET A 11 -1.10 -0.01 0.49
C MET A 11 -1.20 -1.53 0.36
N SER A 12 -1.59 -2.25 1.40
CA SER A 12 -1.78 -3.71 1.36
C SER A 12 -2.91 -4.12 0.41
N LEU A 13 -4.01 -3.35 0.37
CA LEU A 13 -5.14 -3.61 -0.54
C LEU A 13 -4.78 -3.48 -2.03
N TYR A 14 -3.87 -2.55 -2.35
CA TYR A 14 -3.45 -2.26 -3.73
C TYR A 14 -2.05 -2.81 -4.05
N ASN A 15 -1.46 -3.61 -3.14
CA ASN A 15 -0.12 -4.16 -3.32
C ASN A 15 -0.11 -5.15 -4.49
N THR A 16 0.64 -4.83 -5.53
CA THR A 16 0.85 -5.68 -6.72
C THR A 16 2.17 -6.46 -6.65
N GLY A 17 2.87 -6.36 -5.52
CA GLY A 17 4.13 -7.00 -5.23
C GLY A 17 5.38 -6.19 -5.59
N THR A 18 5.23 -5.00 -6.14
CA THR A 18 6.35 -4.06 -6.34
C THR A 18 5.95 -2.65 -5.94
N ARG A 19 6.91 -1.86 -5.44
CA ARG A 19 6.70 -0.44 -5.06
C ARG A 19 6.12 0.38 -6.22
N THR A 20 6.68 0.22 -7.42
CA THR A 20 6.22 0.93 -8.63
C THR A 20 4.83 0.48 -9.06
N GLY A 21 4.54 -0.82 -9.00
CA GLY A 21 3.21 -1.34 -9.30
C GLY A 21 2.16 -0.86 -8.30
N LEU A 22 2.49 -0.78 -7.00
CA LEU A 22 1.60 -0.20 -5.99
C LEU A 22 1.32 1.28 -6.25
N ILE A 23 2.35 2.08 -6.58
CA ILE A 23 2.17 3.49 -6.96
C ILE A 23 1.20 3.61 -8.13
N ALA A 24 1.38 2.80 -9.19
CA ALA A 24 0.50 2.82 -10.35
C ALA A 24 -0.95 2.46 -10.00
N ALA A 25 -1.16 1.43 -9.17
CA ALA A 25 -2.49 1.02 -8.72
C ALA A 25 -3.18 2.12 -7.88
N LEU A 26 -2.44 2.79 -6.99
CA LEU A 26 -2.95 3.92 -6.20
C LEU A 26 -3.26 5.14 -7.08
N GLU A 27 -2.43 5.44 -8.09
CA GLU A 27 -2.70 6.53 -9.03
C GLU A 27 -3.96 6.27 -9.88
N GLU A 28 -4.16 5.02 -10.30
CA GLU A 28 -5.37 4.60 -11.01
C GLU A 28 -6.60 4.75 -10.13
N MET A 29 -6.54 4.22 -8.90
CA MET A 29 -7.60 4.34 -7.90
C MET A 29 -7.97 5.80 -7.60
N ARG A 30 -6.95 6.66 -7.44
CA ARG A 30 -7.14 8.10 -7.27
C ARG A 30 -7.92 8.72 -8.45
N GLY A 31 -7.68 8.25 -9.66
CA GLY A 31 -8.42 8.69 -10.86
C GLY A 31 -9.93 8.42 -10.81
N TYR A 32 -10.37 7.42 -10.05
CA TYR A 32 -11.79 7.10 -9.85
C TYR A 32 -12.45 7.86 -8.70
N LEU A 33 -11.67 8.41 -7.77
CA LEU A 33 -12.21 9.13 -6.61
C LEU A 33 -12.89 10.45 -7.03
N ALA A 34 -14.10 10.64 -6.54
CA ALA A 34 -14.86 11.88 -6.75
C ALA A 34 -14.26 13.06 -5.97
N ALA A 35 -14.67 14.28 -6.33
CA ALA A 35 -14.18 15.49 -5.67
C ALA A 35 -14.54 15.52 -4.16
N ASP A 36 -15.68 14.95 -3.78
CA ASP A 36 -16.16 14.87 -2.39
C ASP A 36 -15.40 13.84 -1.53
N GLU A 37 -14.71 12.86 -2.14
CA GLU A 37 -13.93 11.83 -1.43
C GLU A 37 -12.55 12.36 -1.00
N THR A 38 -12.55 13.54 -0.38
CA THR A 38 -11.33 14.32 -0.11
C THR A 38 -10.39 13.59 0.85
N GLU A 39 -10.92 12.97 1.91
CA GLU A 39 -10.13 12.24 2.91
C GLU A 39 -9.37 11.06 2.29
N LEU A 40 -10.06 10.25 1.46
CA LEU A 40 -9.46 9.11 0.78
C LEU A 40 -8.46 9.56 -0.30
N ARG A 41 -8.74 10.68 -1.00
CA ARG A 41 -7.81 11.28 -1.94
C ARG A 41 -6.53 11.77 -1.26
N GLU A 42 -6.65 12.46 -0.12
CA GLU A 42 -5.50 12.93 0.65
C GLU A 42 -4.69 11.78 1.22
N LEU A 43 -5.35 10.73 1.72
CA LEU A 43 -4.69 9.50 2.17
C LEU A 43 -3.90 8.84 1.04
N THR A 44 -4.52 8.72 -0.14
CA THR A 44 -3.91 8.11 -1.33
C THR A 44 -2.73 8.95 -1.84
N ASP A 45 -2.89 10.28 -1.93
CA ASP A 45 -1.84 11.20 -2.35
C ASP A 45 -0.66 11.20 -1.34
N SER A 46 -0.93 11.13 -0.04
CA SER A 46 0.10 10.99 1.02
C SER A 46 0.86 9.67 0.89
N ALA A 47 0.14 8.56 0.72
CA ALA A 47 0.73 7.23 0.51
C ALA A 47 1.65 7.19 -0.71
N ILE A 48 1.19 7.71 -1.86
CA ILE A 48 1.98 7.81 -3.10
C ILE A 48 3.23 8.66 -2.89
N ALA A 49 3.11 9.83 -2.25
CA ALA A 49 4.24 10.72 -1.99
C ALA A 49 5.31 10.06 -1.11
N LYS A 50 4.89 9.26 -0.12
CA LYS A 50 5.81 8.47 0.72
C LYS A 50 6.48 7.35 -0.07
N LEU A 51 5.70 6.58 -0.85
CA LEU A 51 6.21 5.50 -1.72
C LEU A 51 7.24 6.01 -2.74
N ARG A 52 7.05 7.20 -3.30
CA ARG A 52 8.00 7.82 -4.23
C ARG A 52 9.31 8.25 -3.59
N ARG A 53 9.31 8.53 -2.29
CA ARG A 53 10.50 8.97 -1.54
C ARG A 53 11.27 7.82 -0.91
N MET A 54 10.63 6.68 -0.66
CA MET A 54 11.29 5.48 -0.13
C MET A 54 11.97 4.69 -1.24
N SER A 55 12.95 3.86 -0.88
CA SER A 55 13.62 2.91 -1.78
C SER A 55 12.88 1.56 -1.86
N ASP A 56 13.18 0.73 -2.87
CA ASP A 56 12.60 -0.63 -2.96
C ASP A 56 12.96 -1.48 -1.72
N ALA A 57 14.16 -1.32 -1.16
CA ALA A 57 14.56 -2.00 0.08
C ALA A 57 13.75 -1.55 1.32
N GLU A 58 13.37 -0.28 1.40
CA GLU A 58 12.50 0.22 2.46
C GLU A 58 11.06 -0.29 2.28
N TYR A 59 10.63 -0.42 1.02
CA TYR A 59 9.33 -0.99 0.66
C TYR A 59 9.21 -2.45 1.06
N ASP A 60 10.21 -3.29 0.73
CA ASP A 60 10.22 -4.70 1.11
C ASP A 60 10.17 -4.89 2.64
N ALA A 61 10.76 -3.96 3.41
CA ALA A 61 10.72 -3.96 4.86
C ALA A 61 9.34 -3.58 5.44
N LEU A 62 8.40 -3.04 4.64
CA LEU A 62 7.04 -2.73 5.11
C LEU A 62 6.18 -3.97 5.30
N ASP A 63 6.54 -5.09 4.67
CA ASP A 63 5.83 -6.37 4.70
C ASP A 63 4.32 -6.20 4.50
N LEU A 64 3.94 -5.68 3.33
CA LEU A 64 2.54 -5.37 2.98
C LEU A 64 1.73 -6.61 2.58
N PHE A 65 2.33 -7.79 2.66
CA PHE A 65 1.67 -9.03 2.35
C PHE A 65 1.05 -9.61 3.63
N PRO A 66 -0.24 -9.97 3.61
CA PRO A 66 -0.79 -10.78 4.68
C PRO A 66 -0.02 -12.11 4.76
N ASP A 67 0.46 -12.47 5.95
CA ASP A 67 1.22 -13.70 6.25
C ASP A 67 0.27 -14.91 6.16
N PHE A 68 -0.13 -15.28 4.93
CA PHE A 68 -0.97 -16.45 4.65
C PHE A 68 -0.18 -17.77 4.69
N GLU A 69 1.12 -17.76 4.99
CA GLU A 69 2.01 -18.93 4.91
C GLU A 69 2.20 -19.72 6.22
N LYS A 70 1.47 -19.43 7.30
CA LYS A 70 1.67 -20.13 8.61
C LYS A 70 0.42 -20.74 9.26
N GLU A 71 -0.55 -21.23 8.48
CA GLU A 71 -1.66 -22.02 9.08
C GLU A 71 -1.90 -23.41 8.46
N ASP A 72 -1.07 -23.86 7.50
CA ASP A 72 -1.22 -25.19 6.87
C ASP A 72 0.05 -26.06 6.99
N MET A 73 0.72 -26.02 8.15
CA MET A 73 1.84 -26.93 8.45
C MET A 73 1.69 -27.75 9.74
N ASP A 74 0.54 -27.68 10.42
CA ASP A 74 0.18 -28.61 11.49
C ASP A 74 -0.78 -29.68 10.95
N ALA A 75 -0.28 -30.49 10.02
CA ALA A 75 -0.86 -31.81 9.75
C ALA A 75 -0.18 -32.82 10.70
N GLU A 76 -0.74 -32.99 11.90
CA GLU A 76 -0.44 -34.12 12.80
C GLU A 76 -1.30 -35.35 12.44
#